data_AF-A0A9N9IX22-F1
#
_entry.id   AF-A0A9N9IX22-F1
#
_cell.length_a   1.000
_cell.length_b   1.000
_cell.length_c   1.000
_cell.angle_alpha   90.00
_cell.angle_beta   90.00
_cell.angle_gamma   90.00
#
_symmetry.space_group_name_H-M   'P 1'
#
loop_
_entity.id
_entity.type
_entity.pdbx_description
1 polymer ?
#
loop_
_entity_poly.entity_id
_entity_poly.type
_entity_poly.pdbx_seq_one_letter_code
_entity_poly.pdbx_strand_id
1 'polypeptide(L)'
;MSSSTEVFAPLCNFLKTASLDKITISRIFTQQWKLFKIQSKKEDCECLMNILKSFESNIKNKERRQHIIVLQDINRINYTCDELISLIDAGELKGGFKEYKDWKNEASNNIAILKSAFENGGTRSHDHIYAKLCG
;
A
#
# COMPACT_ATOMS: atom_id res chain seq x y z
N MET A 1 17.25 -16.16 -1.82
CA MET A 1 16.88 -14.81 -1.37
C MET A 1 16.84 -13.91 -2.60
N SER A 2 15.65 -13.67 -3.17
CA SER A 2 15.51 -12.65 -4.23
C SER A 2 15.82 -11.29 -3.61
N SER A 3 16.80 -10.57 -4.16
CA SER A 3 17.08 -9.22 -3.68
C SER A 3 15.83 -8.37 -3.86
N SER A 4 15.52 -7.49 -2.90
CA SER A 4 14.39 -6.55 -2.97
C SER A 4 14.33 -5.78 -4.30
N THR A 5 15.47 -5.66 -4.99
CA THR A 5 15.66 -5.09 -6.33
C THR A 5 14.87 -5.79 -7.44
N GLU A 6 14.67 -7.11 -7.39
CA GLU A 6 13.93 -7.85 -8.44
C GLU A 6 12.44 -7.53 -8.39
N VAL A 7 11.89 -7.39 -7.19
CA VAL A 7 10.45 -7.18 -6.97
C VAL A 7 10.01 -5.80 -7.48
N PHE A 8 10.85 -4.77 -7.32
CA PHE A 8 10.60 -3.43 -7.83
C PHE A 8 11.18 -3.15 -9.22
N ALA A 9 11.72 -4.16 -9.92
CA ALA A 9 12.38 -3.97 -11.21
C ALA A 9 11.53 -3.20 -12.24
N PRO A 10 10.20 -3.45 -12.40
CA PRO A 10 9.39 -2.68 -13.33
C PRO A 10 9.27 -1.20 -12.95
N LEU A 11 9.13 -0.90 -11.66
CA LEU A 11 9.03 0.47 -11.15
C LEU A 11 10.38 1.21 -11.28
N CYS A 12 11.48 0.55 -10.93
CA CYS A 12 12.82 1.07 -11.15
C CYS A 12 13.10 1.32 -12.64
N ASN A 13 12.63 0.45 -13.53
CA ASN A 13 12.75 0.66 -14.97
C ASN A 13 11.93 1.87 -15.44
N PHE A 14 10.71 2.05 -14.92
CA PHE A 14 9.91 3.24 -15.16
C PHE A 14 10.64 4.52 -14.73
N LEU A 15 11.18 4.55 -13.50
CA LEU A 15 11.94 5.70 -12.99
C LEU A 15 13.20 5.99 -13.81
N LYS A 16 13.83 4.98 -14.43
CA LYS A 16 15.01 5.16 -15.30
C LYS A 16 14.65 5.72 -16.68
N THR A 17 13.56 5.23 -17.27
CA THR A 17 13.30 5.37 -18.71
C THR A 17 12.21 6.37 -19.06
N ALA A 18 11.26 6.62 -18.16
CA ALA A 18 10.19 7.58 -18.42
C ALA A 18 10.73 9.01 -18.56
N SER A 19 10.09 9.86 -19.35
CA SER A 19 10.40 11.30 -19.39
C SER A 19 10.08 11.95 -18.04
N LEU A 20 10.80 13.02 -17.66
CA LEU A 20 10.71 13.60 -16.31
C LEU A 20 9.31 14.11 -15.97
N ASP A 21 8.61 14.69 -16.95
CA ASP A 21 7.22 15.14 -16.85
C ASP A 21 6.24 14.01 -16.48
N LYS A 22 6.57 12.76 -16.81
CA LYS A 22 5.73 11.59 -16.50
C LYS A 22 6.02 11.00 -15.11
N ILE A 23 7.10 11.42 -14.45
CA ILE A 23 7.51 10.92 -13.14
C ILE A 23 6.91 11.85 -12.09
N THR A 24 5.66 11.58 -11.75
CA THR A 24 4.92 12.29 -10.71
C THR A 24 4.60 11.34 -9.55
N ILE A 25 4.40 11.85 -8.34
CA ILE A 25 4.01 11.06 -7.16
C ILE A 25 2.82 10.14 -7.48
N SER A 26 1.76 10.70 -8.08
CA SER A 26 0.55 9.93 -8.41
C SER A 26 0.84 8.76 -9.35
N ARG A 27 1.59 9.01 -10.42
CA ARG A 27 2.01 7.97 -11.37
C ARG A 27 2.86 6.88 -10.70
N ILE A 28 3.73 7.24 -9.75
CA ILE A 28 4.54 6.27 -9.00
C ILE A 28 3.64 5.37 -8.14
N PHE A 29 2.69 5.94 -7.39
CA PHE A 29 1.69 5.16 -6.63
C PHE A 29 0.91 4.22 -7.52
N THR A 30 0.36 4.71 -8.64
CA THR A 30 -0.42 3.85 -9.55
C THR A 30 0.40 2.71 -10.16
N GLN A 31 1.71 2.90 -10.38
CA GLN A 31 2.59 1.81 -10.83
C GLN A 31 2.88 0.83 -9.70
N GLN A 32 3.13 1.31 -8.48
CA GLN A 32 3.30 0.47 -7.30
C GLN A 32 2.05 -0.40 -7.06
N TRP A 33 0.85 0.18 -7.08
CA TRP A 33 -0.42 -0.52 -6.86
C TRP A 33 -0.86 -1.43 -8.01
N LYS A 34 -0.24 -1.32 -9.19
CA LYS A 34 -0.41 -2.31 -10.26
C LYS A 34 0.43 -3.56 -10.02
N LEU A 35 1.59 -3.39 -9.39
CA LEU A 35 2.52 -4.48 -9.08
C LEU A 35 2.13 -5.19 -7.77
N PHE A 36 1.64 -4.42 -6.80
CA PHE A 36 1.33 -4.86 -5.45
C PHE A 36 -0.11 -4.52 -5.09
N LYS A 37 -0.68 -5.24 -4.11
CA LYS A 37 -1.97 -4.81 -3.53
C LYS A 37 -1.75 -3.48 -2.82
N ILE A 38 -2.75 -2.59 -2.89
CA ILE A 38 -2.78 -1.39 -2.04
C ILE A 38 -2.65 -1.82 -0.58
N GLN A 39 -1.85 -1.10 0.21
CA GLN A 39 -1.63 -1.34 1.64
C GLN A 39 -2.22 -0.17 2.45
N SER A 40 -1.96 -0.11 3.76
CA SER A 40 -2.36 1.08 4.51
C SER A 40 -1.61 2.31 3.97
N LYS A 41 -2.24 3.50 4.06
CA LYS A 41 -1.62 4.77 3.63
C LYS A 41 -0.18 4.91 4.15
N LYS A 42 0.03 4.61 5.42
CA LYS A 42 1.35 4.70 6.06
C LYS A 42 2.36 3.82 5.34
N GLU A 43 2.03 2.54 5.14
CA GLU A 43 2.91 1.57 4.48
C GLU A 43 3.19 1.96 3.02
N ASP A 44 2.18 2.42 2.29
CA ASP A 44 2.33 2.81 0.90
C ASP A 44 3.19 4.09 0.76
N CYS A 45 2.99 5.10 1.61
CA CYS A 45 3.81 6.31 1.63
C CYS A 45 5.26 6.02 2.05
N GLU A 46 5.47 5.20 3.08
CA GLU A 46 6.81 4.77 3.51
C GLU A 46 7.52 3.97 2.42
N CYS A 47 6.81 3.07 1.74
CA CYS A 47 7.34 2.30 0.62
C CYS A 47 7.80 3.21 -0.52
N LEU A 48 6.94 4.15 -0.96
CA LEU A 48 7.27 5.10 -2.01
C LEU A 48 8.49 5.96 -1.64
N MET A 49 8.55 6.48 -0.41
CA MET A 49 9.70 7.25 0.07
C MET A 49 10.99 6.44 0.02
N ASN A 50 10.96 5.19 0.46
CA ASN A 50 12.12 4.30 0.44
C ASN A 50 12.58 3.99 -0.99
N ILE A 51 11.65 3.78 -1.92
CA ILE A 51 11.95 3.58 -3.34
C ILE A 51 12.64 4.81 -3.92
N LEU A 52 12.11 6.01 -3.67
CA LEU A 52 12.71 7.25 -4.18
C LEU A 52 14.13 7.48 -3.64
N LYS A 53 14.35 7.30 -2.33
CA LYS A 53 15.67 7.42 -1.70
C LYS A 53 16.67 6.38 -2.23
N SER A 54 16.22 5.14 -2.38
CA SER A 54 17.04 4.07 -2.96
C SER A 54 17.38 4.34 -4.42
N PHE A 55 16.45 4.88 -5.19
CA PHE A 55 16.69 5.22 -6.59
C PHE A 55 17.65 6.41 -6.73
N GLU A 56 17.47 7.43 -5.90
CA GLU A 56 18.31 8.62 -5.84
C GLU A 56 19.79 8.29 -5.57
N SER A 57 20.06 7.38 -4.62
CA SER A 57 21.43 6.99 -4.28
C SER A 57 22.15 6.24 -5.40
N ASN A 58 21.40 5.60 -6.30
CA ASN A 58 21.93 4.75 -7.37
C ASN A 58 22.00 5.44 -8.73
N ILE A 59 21.38 6.61 -8.91
CA ILE A 59 21.29 7.26 -10.22
C ILE A 59 22.43 8.26 -10.47
N LYS A 60 23.06 8.15 -11.65
CA LYS A 60 24.16 9.05 -12.08
C LYS A 60 23.68 10.33 -12.78
N ASN A 61 22.50 10.31 -13.41
CA ASN A 61 21.97 11.48 -14.13
C ASN A 61 21.53 12.55 -13.12
N LYS A 62 22.18 13.71 -13.15
CA LYS A 62 21.97 14.81 -12.19
C LYS A 62 20.57 15.43 -12.27
N GLU A 63 20.07 15.69 -13.48
CA GLU A 63 18.75 16.30 -13.68
C GLU A 63 17.64 15.38 -13.16
N ARG A 64 17.70 14.11 -13.53
CA ARG A 64 16.77 13.09 -13.03
C ARG A 64 16.90 12.90 -11.53
N ARG A 65 18.11 12.92 -10.98
CA ARG A 65 18.32 12.87 -9.53
C ARG A 65 17.64 14.05 -8.83
N GLN A 66 17.82 15.27 -9.33
CA GLN A 66 17.19 16.46 -8.76
C GLN A 66 15.66 16.37 -8.82
N HIS A 67 15.12 15.88 -9.94
CA HIS A 67 13.68 15.63 -10.07
C HIS A 67 13.17 14.64 -9.01
N ILE A 68 13.89 13.53 -8.79
CA ILE A 68 13.55 12.53 -7.77
C ILE A 68 13.61 13.12 -6.35
N ILE A 69 14.60 13.97 -6.04
CA ILE A 69 14.70 14.66 -4.75
C ILE A 69 13.45 15.53 -4.48
N VAL A 70 12.98 16.27 -5.49
CA VAL A 70 11.78 17.12 -5.36
C VAL A 70 10.52 16.30 -5.04
N LEU A 71 10.45 15.05 -5.51
CA LEU A 71 9.32 14.16 -5.24
C LEU A 71 9.33 13.57 -3.81
N GLN A 72 10.42 13.71 -3.05
CA GLN A 72 10.57 13.18 -1.68
C GLN A 72 9.97 14.11 -0.60
N ASP A 73 9.05 15.00 -0.96
CA ASP A 73 8.28 15.79 0.00
C ASP A 73 7.18 14.93 0.64
N ILE A 74 7.33 14.61 1.91
CA ILE A 74 6.41 13.73 2.64
C ILE A 74 4.98 14.29 2.71
N ASN A 75 4.81 15.61 2.77
CA ASN A 75 3.49 16.21 2.83
C ASN A 75 2.77 16.07 1.49
N ARG A 76 3.49 16.29 0.38
CA ARG A 76 2.95 16.07 -0.98
C ARG A 76 2.66 14.60 -1.23
N ILE A 77 3.52 13.68 -0.75
CA ILE A 77 3.28 12.24 -0.86
C ILE A 77 2.00 11.84 -0.13
N ASN A 78 1.84 12.26 1.12
CA ASN A 78 0.65 11.97 1.93
C ASN A 78 -0.62 12.52 1.29
N TYR A 79 -0.59 13.79 0.85
CA TYR A 79 -1.72 14.43 0.19
C TYR A 79 -2.14 13.70 -1.10
N THR A 80 -1.17 13.39 -1.96
CA THR A 80 -1.44 12.67 -3.22
C THR A 80 -2.00 11.27 -2.96
N CYS A 81 -1.53 10.59 -1.90
CA CYS A 81 -2.05 9.29 -1.52
C CYS A 81 -3.53 9.38 -1.11
N ASP A 82 -3.89 10.38 -0.28
CA ASP A 82 -5.29 10.62 0.12
C ASP A 82 -6.20 10.91 -1.08
N GLU A 83 -5.75 11.77 -2.00
CA GLU A 83 -6.51 12.06 -3.23
C GLU A 83 -6.72 10.80 -4.07
N LEU A 84 -5.67 10.00 -4.26
CA LEU A 84 -5.78 8.77 -5.05
C LEU A 84 -6.69 7.73 -4.39
N ILE A 85 -6.61 7.53 -3.08
CA ILE A 85 -7.51 6.64 -2.34
C ILE A 85 -8.95 7.13 -2.48
N SER A 86 -9.19 8.43 -2.31
CA SER A 86 -10.53 9.03 -2.46
C SER A 86 -11.11 8.79 -3.86
N LEU A 87 -10.28 8.91 -4.92
CA LEU A 87 -10.70 8.61 -6.30
C LEU A 87 -10.97 7.12 -6.54
N ILE A 88 -10.25 6.23 -5.85
CA ILE A 88 -10.51 4.79 -5.89
C ILE A 88 -11.84 4.47 -5.21
N ASP A 89 -12.06 5.00 -4.00
CA ASP A 89 -13.28 4.80 -3.21
C ASP A 89 -14.53 5.36 -3.93
N ALA A 90 -14.36 6.46 -4.67
CA ALA A 90 -15.40 7.03 -5.54
C ALA A 90 -15.62 6.23 -6.86
N GLY A 91 -14.77 5.24 -7.15
CA GLY A 91 -14.84 4.45 -8.39
C GLY A 91 -14.37 5.20 -9.66
N GLU A 92 -13.73 6.36 -9.49
CA GLU A 92 -13.26 7.23 -10.57
C GLU A 92 -11.87 6.82 -11.10
N LEU A 93 -11.04 6.19 -10.26
CA LEU A 93 -9.74 5.66 -10.65
C LEU A 93 -9.79 4.15 -10.91
N LYS A 94 -9.95 3.75 -12.17
CA LYS A 94 -9.97 2.33 -12.58
C LYS A 94 -8.60 1.90 -13.12
N GLY A 95 -7.96 0.93 -12.48
CA GLY A 95 -6.61 0.49 -12.90
C GLY A 95 -6.27 -0.99 -12.72
N GLY A 96 -7.27 -1.84 -12.44
CA GLY A 96 -7.01 -3.24 -12.09
C GLY A 96 -6.21 -3.38 -10.80
N PHE A 97 -6.24 -2.35 -9.95
CA PHE A 97 -5.62 -2.38 -8.64
C PHE A 97 -6.27 -3.50 -7.83
N LYS A 98 -5.48 -4.38 -7.24
CA LYS A 98 -6.03 -5.31 -6.26
C LYS A 98 -6.44 -4.48 -5.06
N GLU A 99 -7.76 -4.41 -4.82
CA GLU A 99 -8.37 -3.64 -3.74
C GLU A 99 -7.58 -3.78 -2.43
N TYR A 100 -7.43 -2.66 -1.72
CA TYR A 100 -6.98 -2.68 -0.34
C TYR A 100 -7.94 -3.55 0.46
N LYS A 101 -7.43 -4.67 0.98
CA LYS A 101 -8.20 -5.55 1.86
C LYS A 101 -7.52 -5.53 3.21
N ASP A 102 -8.08 -4.78 4.15
CA ASP A 102 -7.64 -4.78 5.54
C ASP A 102 -8.00 -6.11 6.20
N TRP A 103 -7.24 -7.14 5.85
CA TRP A 103 -7.44 -8.51 6.32
C TRP A 103 -7.40 -8.58 7.85
N LYS A 104 -6.71 -7.64 8.50
CA LYS A 104 -6.63 -7.56 9.96
C LYS A 104 -7.95 -7.07 10.54
N ASN A 105 -8.54 -6.00 9.99
CA ASN A 105 -9.88 -5.57 10.38
C ASN A 105 -10.94 -6.61 10.02
N GLU A 106 -10.87 -7.23 8.84
CA GLU A 106 -11.84 -8.24 8.43
C GLU A 106 -11.76 -9.49 9.30
N ALA A 107 -10.55 -9.96 9.63
CA ALA A 107 -10.36 -11.04 10.60
C ALA A 107 -10.89 -10.64 11.98
N SER A 108 -10.62 -9.42 12.44
CA SER A 108 -11.10 -8.91 13.74
C SER A 108 -12.63 -8.84 13.77
N ASN A 109 -13.26 -8.35 12.71
CA ASN A 109 -14.72 -8.30 12.56
C ASN A 109 -15.32 -9.71 12.51
N ASN A 110 -14.73 -10.62 11.75
CA ASN A 110 -15.19 -12.01 11.69
C ASN A 110 -15.07 -12.70 13.05
N ILE A 111 -13.99 -12.46 13.79
CA ILE A 111 -13.83 -12.95 15.17
C ILE A 111 -14.90 -12.35 16.08
N ALA A 112 -15.18 -11.04 15.99
CA ALA A 112 -16.22 -10.39 16.79
C ALA A 112 -17.63 -10.96 16.51
N ILE A 113 -17.96 -11.19 15.24
CA ILE A 113 -19.23 -11.82 14.83
C ILE A 113 -19.34 -13.22 15.45
N LEU A 114 -18.29 -14.04 15.31
CA LEU A 114 -18.26 -15.38 15.89
C LEU A 114 -18.42 -15.34 17.42
N LYS A 115 -17.72 -14.44 18.10
CA LYS A 115 -17.86 -14.23 19.56
C LYS A 115 -19.31 -13.94 19.95
N SER A 116 -19.96 -13.00 19.27
CA SER A 116 -21.36 -12.65 19.54
C SER A 116 -22.34 -13.81 19.27
N ALA A 117 -22.07 -14.63 18.26
CA ALA A 117 -22.89 -15.80 17.97
C ALA A 117 -22.75 -16.88 19.06
N PHE A 118 -21.55 -17.06 19.61
CA PHE A 118 -21.29 -18.03 20.67
C PHE A 118 -21.78 -17.57 22.06
N GLU A 119 -21.69 -16.27 22.39
CA GLU A 119 -22.29 -15.71 23.62
C GLU A 119 -23.78 -16.02 23.74
N ASN A 120 -24.48 -16.00 22.61
CA ASN A 120 -25.91 -16.29 22.54
C ASN A 120 -26.25 -17.79 22.38
N GLY A 121 -25.23 -18.64 22.24
CA GLY A 121 -25.39 -20.05 21.91
C GLY A 121 -25.76 -20.96 23.09
N GLY A 122 -25.56 -20.54 24.33
CA GLY A 122 -26.08 -21.20 25.55
C GLY A 122 -25.70 -22.68 25.79
N THR A 123 -24.66 -23.22 25.15
CA THR A 123 -24.20 -24.61 25.40
C THR A 123 -22.77 -24.65 25.93
N ARG A 124 -22.41 -25.70 26.67
CA ARG A 124 -21.03 -25.92 27.16
C ARG A 124 -19.98 -25.90 26.04
N SER A 125 -20.34 -26.37 24.85
CA SER A 125 -19.45 -26.34 23.69
C SER A 125 -19.25 -24.91 23.18
N HIS A 126 -20.30 -24.09 23.20
CA HIS A 126 -20.21 -22.66 22.87
C HIS A 126 -19.33 -21.91 23.88
N ASP A 127 -19.51 -22.15 25.19
CA ASP A 127 -18.70 -21.54 26.25
C ASP A 127 -17.21 -21.91 26.12
N HIS A 128 -16.91 -23.19 25.84
CA HIS A 128 -15.54 -23.66 25.68
C HIS A 128 -14.83 -23.03 24.47
N ILE A 129 -15.54 -22.87 23.35
CA ILE A 129 -15.00 -22.23 22.14
C ILE A 129 -14.84 -20.73 22.35
N TYR A 130 -15.83 -20.07 22.96
CA TYR A 130 -15.78 -18.64 23.29
C TYR A 130 -14.58 -18.31 24.18
N ALA A 131 -14.35 -19.09 25.25
CA ALA A 131 -13.21 -18.91 26.15
C ALA A 131 -11.86 -18.99 25.40
N LYS A 132 -11.73 -19.88 24.40
CA LYS A 132 -10.51 -19.98 23.57
C LYS A 132 -10.31 -18.81 22.61
N LEU A 133 -11.38 -18.14 22.18
CA LEU A 133 -11.31 -16.99 21.28
C LEU A 133 -11.09 -15.65 22.03
N CYS A 134 -11.36 -15.63 23.34
CA CYS A 134 -11.28 -14.44 24.19
C CYS A 134 -10.08 -14.44 25.16
N GLY A 135 -9.36 -15.56 25.27
CA GLY A 135 -8.14 -15.71 26.08
C GLY A 135 -6.86 -15.33 25.36
#